data_AF-A0A170XUP8-F1
#
_entry.id   AF-A0A170XUP8-F1
#
_cell.length_a   1.000
_cell.length_b   1.000
_cell.length_c   1.000
_cell.angle_alpha   90.00
_cell.angle_beta   90.00
_cell.angle_gamma   90.00
#
_symmetry.space_group_name_H-M   'P 1'
#
loop_
_entity.id
_entity.type
_entity.pdbx_description
1 polymer ?
#
loop_
_entity_poly.entity_id
_entity_poly.type
_entity_poly.pdbx_seq_one_letter_code
_entity_poly.pdbx_strand_id
1 'polypeptide(L)'
;WCMAVLSWWIDYPDLPSKQQFNPTAYFRDVWYVISSFHPQIPSNKSEDKTLCVKFTSQVLENGNVREFYTQLNDAISDLYLEMIFNLNEFQNGVRQIHCTNTNVDKDGNSKHPYIQSGLQ
;
A
#
# COMPACT_ATOMS: atom_id res chain seq x y z
N TRP A 1 -1.15 -16.74 2.27
CA TRP A 1 -2.01 -15.80 1.52
C TRP A 1 -1.11 -14.65 1.08
N CYS A 2 -0.76 -14.60 -0.20
CA CYS A 2 -0.02 -13.47 -0.73
C CYS A 2 -0.98 -12.31 -0.86
N MET A 3 -0.76 -11.27 -0.07
CA MET A 3 -1.34 -9.99 -0.39
C MET A 3 -0.43 -9.38 -1.43
N ALA A 4 -1.00 -9.04 -2.57
CA ALA A 4 -0.37 -8.08 -3.45
C ALA A 4 -0.33 -6.78 -2.66
N VAL A 5 0.81 -6.52 -2.03
CA VAL A 5 1.23 -5.14 -1.79
C VAL A 5 1.02 -4.43 -3.11
N LEU A 6 0.37 -3.27 -3.06
CA LEU A 6 0.17 -2.32 -4.15
C LEU A 6 1.55 -1.88 -4.70
N SER A 7 2.29 -2.80 -5.32
CA SER A 7 3.41 -2.50 -6.18
C SER A 7 2.77 -2.12 -7.50
N TRP A 8 2.66 -0.81 -7.70
CA TRP A 8 2.87 -0.14 -8.96
C TRP A 8 3.20 -1.16 -10.06
N TRP A 9 2.24 -1.39 -10.97
CA TRP A 9 2.43 -2.09 -12.23
C TRP A 9 2.45 -3.63 -12.26
N ILE A 10 1.50 -4.33 -11.63
CA ILE A 10 1.18 -5.65 -12.18
C ILE A 10 -0.32 -5.95 -12.17
N ASP A 11 -0.94 -5.84 -13.34
CA ASP A 11 -2.18 -6.57 -13.66
C ASP A 11 -1.84 -8.06 -13.59
N TYR A 12 -2.14 -8.70 -12.46
CA TYR A 12 -2.29 -10.15 -12.40
C TYR A 12 -3.78 -10.46 -12.50
N PRO A 13 -4.35 -10.47 -13.72
CA PRO A 13 -5.78 -10.68 -13.92
C PRO A 13 -6.24 -12.04 -13.38
N ASP A 14 -5.33 -12.98 -13.12
CA ASP A 14 -5.65 -14.34 -12.69
C ASP A 14 -5.63 -14.57 -11.18
N LEU A 15 -5.25 -13.57 -10.36
CA LEU A 15 -5.29 -13.75 -8.90
C LEU A 15 -6.73 -13.57 -8.37
N PRO A 16 -7.35 -14.61 -7.80
CA PRO A 16 -8.69 -14.49 -7.25
C PRO A 16 -8.65 -13.63 -5.97
N SER A 17 -9.57 -12.67 -5.87
CA SER A 17 -9.78 -11.91 -4.64
C SER A 17 -10.39 -12.80 -3.55
N LYS A 18 -10.07 -12.48 -2.28
CA LYS A 18 -10.59 -13.22 -1.14
C LYS A 18 -12.10 -12.99 -1.01
N GLN A 19 -12.88 -14.06 -1.11
CA GLN A 19 -14.31 -14.01 -0.82
C GLN A 19 -14.54 -13.67 0.65
N GLN A 20 -15.58 -12.87 0.94
CA GLN A 20 -15.92 -12.43 2.29
C GLN A 20 -14.74 -11.75 3.01
N PHE A 21 -13.96 -10.96 2.28
CA PHE A 21 -12.90 -10.14 2.87
C PHE A 21 -13.51 -9.16 3.89
N ASN A 22 -12.88 -9.07 5.06
CA ASN A 22 -13.27 -8.12 6.11
C ASN A 22 -12.28 -6.94 6.10
N PRO A 23 -12.58 -5.87 5.34
CA PRO A 23 -11.68 -4.74 5.21
C PRO A 23 -11.41 -4.02 6.54
N THR A 24 -12.45 -3.85 7.37
CA THR A 24 -12.31 -3.14 8.66
C THR A 24 -11.39 -3.89 9.62
N ALA A 25 -11.45 -5.22 9.65
CA ALA A 25 -10.52 -6.02 10.45
C ALA A 25 -9.10 -5.96 9.88
N TYR A 26 -8.96 -5.96 8.56
CA TYR A 26 -7.67 -5.95 7.89
C TYR A 26 -6.88 -4.65 8.11
N PHE A 27 -7.54 -3.50 7.97
CA PHE A 27 -6.92 -2.17 8.08
C PHE A 27 -6.85 -1.64 9.53
N ARG A 28 -7.12 -2.49 10.52
CA ARG A 28 -6.98 -2.13 11.95
C ARG A 28 -5.56 -2.33 12.47
N ASP A 29 -4.82 -3.27 11.87
CA ASP A 29 -3.54 -3.73 12.38
C ASP A 29 -2.36 -3.20 11.55
N VAL A 30 -1.15 -3.48 12.03
CA VAL A 30 0.11 -3.18 11.35
C VAL A 30 0.57 -4.40 10.56
N TRP A 31 0.90 -4.21 9.29
CA TRP A 31 1.41 -5.29 8.43
C TRP A 31 2.91 -5.13 8.17
N TYR A 32 3.65 -6.23 8.28
CA TYR A 32 5.05 -6.30 7.91
C TYR A 32 5.22 -7.25 6.72
N VAL A 33 6.01 -6.85 5.73
CA VAL A 33 6.35 -7.74 4.62
C VAL A 33 7.49 -8.63 5.05
N ILE A 34 7.21 -9.92 5.19
CA ILE A 34 8.22 -10.95 5.54
C ILE A 34 8.82 -11.66 4.33
N SER A 35 8.16 -11.55 3.18
CA SER A 35 8.59 -12.13 1.91
C SER A 35 7.86 -11.43 0.77
N SER A 36 8.55 -11.24 -0.35
CA SER A 36 7.96 -10.76 -1.60
C SER A 36 8.38 -11.69 -2.73
N PHE A 37 7.55 -11.78 -3.78
CA PHE A 37 7.84 -12.57 -4.96
C PHE A 37 7.55 -11.74 -6.20
N HIS A 38 8.59 -11.50 -6.99
CA HIS A 38 8.51 -10.76 -8.25
C HIS A 38 8.73 -11.75 -9.40
N PRO A 39 7.69 -12.32 -10.02
CA PRO A 39 7.86 -13.37 -11.02
C PRO A 39 8.53 -12.88 -12.31
N GLN A 40 8.59 -11.56 -12.53
CA GLN A 40 9.27 -10.97 -13.69
C GLN A 40 10.79 -10.83 -13.48
N ILE A 41 11.27 -10.95 -12.24
CA ILE A 41 12.68 -10.83 -11.89
C ILE A 41 13.17 -12.21 -11.45
N PRO A 42 14.21 -12.78 -12.09
CA PRO A 42 14.79 -14.03 -11.63
C PRO A 42 15.19 -13.92 -10.16
N SER A 43 14.71 -14.84 -9.33
CA SER A 43 15.00 -14.89 -7.89
C SER A 43 16.51 -14.88 -7.65
N ASN A 44 17.04 -13.73 -7.27
CA ASN A 44 18.40 -13.62 -6.77
C ASN A 44 18.31 -13.73 -5.24
N LYS A 45 18.63 -14.91 -4.70
CA LYS A 45 18.45 -15.27 -3.28
C LYS A 45 19.09 -14.29 -2.27
N SER A 46 19.89 -13.30 -2.71
CA SER A 46 20.49 -12.29 -1.83
C SER A 46 19.65 -11.03 -1.63
N GLU A 47 18.59 -10.78 -2.42
CA GLU A 47 17.80 -9.54 -2.35
C GLU A 47 16.70 -9.56 -1.26
N ASP A 48 16.40 -10.74 -0.68
CA ASP A 48 15.39 -10.92 0.37
C ASP A 48 15.74 -10.27 1.73
N LYS A 49 16.93 -9.67 1.88
CA LYS A 49 17.44 -9.22 3.20
C LYS A 49 17.64 -7.73 3.38
N THR A 50 17.44 -6.91 2.35
CA THR A 50 17.84 -5.49 2.38
C THR A 50 16.69 -4.51 2.59
N LEU A 51 15.44 -4.98 2.59
CA LEU A 51 14.25 -4.12 2.68
C LEU A 51 13.39 -4.51 3.87
N CYS A 52 13.14 -3.54 4.76
CA CYS A 52 12.13 -3.67 5.81
C CYS A 52 10.92 -2.83 5.42
N VAL A 53 9.78 -3.49 5.17
CA VAL A 53 8.54 -2.81 4.75
C VAL A 53 7.45 -2.98 5.80
N LYS A 54 6.82 -1.87 6.16
CA LYS A 54 5.72 -1.77 7.13
C LYS A 54 4.55 -0.98 6.53
N PHE A 55 3.33 -1.45 6.78
CA PHE A 55 2.09 -0.74 6.50
C PHE A 55 1.38 -0.44 7.82
N THR A 56 0.95 0.80 7.99
CA THR A 56 0.04 1.20 9.06
C THR A 56 -1.16 1.88 8.46
N SER A 57 -2.35 1.47 8.86
CA SER A 57 -3.57 1.93 8.23
C SER A 57 -4.49 2.60 9.26
N GLN A 58 -5.29 3.54 8.78
CA GLN A 58 -6.31 4.23 9.54
C GLN A 58 -7.57 4.30 8.69
N VAL A 59 -8.67 3.74 9.22
CA VAL A 59 -10.00 3.94 8.62
C VAL A 59 -10.48 5.34 8.99
N LEU A 60 -10.80 6.14 7.98
CA LEU A 60 -11.31 7.50 8.13
C LEU A 60 -12.85 7.50 8.24
N GLU A 61 -13.41 8.54 8.85
CA GLU A 61 -14.85 8.68 9.04
C GLU A 61 -15.65 8.70 7.73
N ASN A 62 -15.02 9.16 6.64
CA ASN A 62 -15.62 9.20 5.31
C ASN A 62 -15.65 7.84 4.58
N GLY A 63 -15.21 6.77 5.24
CA GLY A 63 -15.17 5.42 4.66
C GLY A 63 -13.96 5.16 3.76
N ASN A 64 -12.99 6.09 3.69
CA ASN A 64 -11.70 5.80 3.07
C ASN A 64 -10.74 5.18 4.08
N VAL A 65 -9.69 4.53 3.58
CA VAL A 65 -8.53 4.13 4.37
C VAL A 65 -7.36 4.97 3.95
N ARG A 66 -6.66 5.49 4.96
CA ARG A 66 -5.35 6.09 4.85
C ARG A 66 -4.33 5.04 5.27
N GLU A 67 -3.44 4.66 4.36
CA GLU A 67 -2.39 3.68 4.60
C GLU A 67 -1.03 4.33 4.42
N PHE A 68 -0.14 4.13 5.39
CA PHE A 68 1.23 4.60 5.36
C PHE A 68 2.15 3.42 5.06
N TYR A 69 2.81 3.50 3.91
CA TYR A 69 3.89 2.61 3.51
C TYR A 69 5.21 3.18 4.00
N THR A 70 5.95 2.38 4.76
CA THR A 70 7.33 2.67 5.14
C THR A 70 8.22 1.57 4.60
N GLN A 71 9.23 1.94 3.82
CA GLN A 71 10.29 1.06 3.39
C GLN A 71 11.62 1.62 3.88
N LEU A 72 12.30 0.85 4.72
CA LEU A 72 13.66 1.13 5.15
C LEU A 72 14.62 0.32 4.28
N ASN A 73 15.66 0.97 3.79
CA ASN A 73 16.66 0.37 2.90
C ASN A 73 18.06 0.82 3.31
N ASP A 74 18.86 -0.12 3.82
CA ASP A 74 20.21 0.15 4.31
C ASP A 74 21.18 0.63 3.21
N ALA A 75 20.88 0.37 1.94
CA ALA A 75 21.78 0.64 0.81
C ALA A 75 21.44 1.92 0.02
N ILE A 76 20.21 2.44 0.13
CA ILE A 76 19.74 3.59 -0.66
C ILE A 76 19.20 4.66 0.28
N SER A 77 17.88 4.89 0.23
CA SER A 77 17.17 5.86 1.03
C SER A 77 15.84 5.24 1.42
N ASP A 78 15.38 5.60 2.61
CA ASP A 78 14.05 5.24 3.06
C ASP A 78 12.98 5.88 2.15
N LEU A 79 11.88 5.15 1.98
CA LEU A 79 10.71 5.60 1.24
C LEU A 79 9.50 5.61 2.16
N TYR A 80 8.83 6.76 2.22
CA TYR A 80 7.60 6.97 2.98
C TYR A 80 6.50 7.44 2.02
N LEU A 81 5.43 6.66 1.91
CA LEU A 81 4.27 6.99 1.08
C LEU A 81 3.00 6.96 1.91
N GLU A 82 2.14 7.94 1.69
CA GLU A 82 0.75 7.90 2.09
C GLU A 82 -0.11 7.49 0.91
N MET A 83 -1.00 6.54 1.14
CA MET A 83 -1.94 6.02 0.15
C MET A 83 -3.36 6.19 0.71
N ILE A 84 -4.28 6.72 -0.11
CA ILE A 84 -5.69 6.85 0.25
C ILE A 84 -6.52 6.09 -0.76
N PHE A 85 -7.37 5.17 -0.28
CA PHE A 85 -8.27 4.39 -1.12
C PHE A 85 -9.64 4.21 -0.45
N ASN A 86 -10.67 3.97 -1.26
CA ASN A 86 -12.04 3.80 -0.78
C ASN A 86 -12.26 2.37 -0.26
N LEU A 87 -12.73 2.23 0.98
CA LEU A 87 -12.92 0.93 1.61
C LEU A 87 -13.99 0.07 0.91
N ASN A 88 -14.97 0.72 0.29
CA ASN A 88 -16.05 0.03 -0.42
C ASN A 88 -15.56 -0.67 -1.69
N GLU A 89 -14.41 -0.27 -2.25
CA GLU A 89 -13.80 -0.95 -3.40
C GLU A 89 -13.24 -2.33 -3.05
N PHE A 90 -13.13 -2.67 -1.76
CA PHE A 90 -12.71 -4.00 -1.30
C PHE A 90 -13.88 -4.99 -1.17
N GLN A 91 -15.11 -4.57 -1.49
CA GLN A 91 -16.29 -5.44 -1.45
C GLN A 91 -16.43 -6.24 -2.75
N ASN A 92 -16.96 -7.46 -2.64
CA ASN A 92 -17.52 -8.22 -3.77
C ASN A 92 -16.62 -8.41 -5.00
N GLY A 93 -15.48 -9.10 -4.86
CA GLY A 93 -14.80 -9.66 -6.02
C GLY A 93 -14.09 -8.64 -6.92
N VAL A 94 -14.02 -7.37 -6.52
CA VAL A 94 -13.31 -6.31 -7.23
C VAL A 94 -11.83 -6.68 -7.37
N ARG A 95 -11.30 -6.51 -8.58
CA ARG A 95 -9.92 -6.91 -8.96
C ARG A 95 -8.94 -5.73 -8.98
N GLN A 96 -9.44 -4.51 -8.97
CA GLN A 96 -8.65 -3.28 -9.05
C GLN A 96 -9.18 -2.26 -8.07
N ILE A 97 -8.25 -1.61 -7.35
CA ILE A 97 -8.56 -0.65 -6.29
C ILE A 97 -7.86 0.63 -6.63
N HIS A 98 -8.60 1.74 -6.63
CA HIS A 98 -8.06 3.05 -6.88
C HIS A 98 -7.43 3.58 -5.61
N CYS A 99 -6.15 3.93 -5.70
CA CYS A 99 -5.42 4.58 -4.63
C CYS A 99 -4.80 5.89 -5.13
N THR A 100 -4.87 6.92 -4.29
CA THR A 100 -4.11 8.16 -4.46
C THR A 100 -2.88 8.07 -3.59
N ASN A 101 -1.69 8.25 -4.19
CA ASN A 101 -0.41 8.10 -3.49
C ASN A 101 0.30 9.45 -3.40
N THR A 102 0.84 9.76 -2.21
CA THR A 102 1.58 10.99 -1.94
C THR A 102 2.89 10.66 -1.22
N ASN A 103 4.00 11.25 -1.68
CA ASN A 103 5.28 11.16 -0.95
C ASN A 103 5.21 12.00 0.33
N VAL A 104 5.56 11.38 1.45
CA VAL A 104 5.61 12.02 2.77
C VAL A 104 7.00 11.90 3.38
N ASP A 105 7.26 12.60 4.47
CA ASP A 105 8.43 12.35 5.32
C ASP A 105 8.15 11.25 6.35
N LYS A 106 9.14 10.96 7.20
CA LYS A 106 9.05 9.93 8.27
C LYS A 106 7.95 10.19 9.30
N ASP A 107 7.51 11.45 9.42
CA ASP A 107 6.49 11.90 10.37
C ASP A 107 5.11 11.97 9.68
N GLY A 108 5.02 11.61 8.40
CA GLY A 108 3.79 11.60 7.61
C GLY A 108 3.42 12.95 6.99
N ASN A 109 4.33 13.94 6.97
CA ASN A 109 4.05 15.24 6.37
C ASN A 109 4.36 15.24 4.88
N SER A 110 3.44 15.77 4.08
CA SER A 110 3.67 15.93 2.64
C SER A 110 4.74 17.00 2.39
N LYS A 111 5.67 16.72 1.47
CA LYS A 111 6.67 17.73 1.04
C LYS A 111 6.07 18.84 0.16
N HIS A 112 4.81 18.68 -0.27
CA HIS A 112 4.02 19.72 -0.94
C HIS A 112 2.81 20.09 -0.08
N PRO A 113 2.68 21.35 0.36
CA PRO A 113 1.44 21.83 0.95
C PRO A 113 0.35 21.83 -0.12
N TYR A 114 -0.81 21.27 0.20
CA TYR A 114 -1.99 21.33 -0.66
C TYR A 114 -2.28 22.78 -1.07
N ILE A 115 -2.12 23.12 -2.35
CA ILE A 115 -2.83 24.28 -2.90
C ILE A 115 -4.26 23.81 -3.14
N GLN A 116 -5.17 24.16 -2.23
CA GLN A 116 -6.60 24.19 -2.54
C GLN A 116 -6.79 25.21 -3.66
N SER A 117 -6.83 24.78 -4.92
CA SER A 117 -7.45 25.58 -5.96
C SER A 117 -8.95 25.49 -5.74
N GLY A 118 -9.50 26.49 -5.06
CA GLY A 118 -10.93 26.71 -4.95
C GLY A 118 -11.57 26.78 -6.33
N LEU A 119 -12.82 26.34 -6.37
CA LEU A 119 -13.75 26.61 -7.47
C LEU A 119 -13.67 28.07 -7.92
N GLN A 120 -13.47 28.26 -9.23
CA GLN A 120 -14.11 29.34 -9.98
C GLN A 120 -14.91 28.71 -11.12
#